data_AF-A0A367RZW1-F1
#
_entry.id   AF-A0A367RZW1-F1
#
_cell.length_a   1.000
_cell.length_b   1.000
_cell.length_c   1.000
_cell.angle_alpha   90.00
_cell.angle_beta   90.00
_cell.angle_gamma   90.00
#
_symmetry.space_group_name_H-M   'P 1'
#
loop_
_entity.id
_entity.type
_entity.pdbx_description
1 polymer ?
#
loop_
_entity_poly.entity_id
_entity_poly.type
_entity_poly.pdbx_seq_one_letter_code
_entity_poly.pdbx_strand_id
1 'polypeptide(L)'
;MLKTLLVIAIGFLPSLFSLWMIRKTHLRTRLRMRQAAINFSGVRVRQIRPVEGDRYYLEGVGYLIGDISCKFNAESGYIRCAVNPSGPCQGCRHYEPKELAAREHRA
;
A
#
# COMPACT_ATOMS: atom_id res chain seq x y z
N MET A 1 18.67 15.44 -54.56
CA MET A 1 19.36 14.91 -53.36
C MET A 1 19.41 15.92 -52.22
N LEU A 2 19.74 17.20 -52.45
CA LEU A 2 19.78 18.22 -51.36
C LEU A 2 18.40 18.46 -50.71
N LYS A 3 17.32 18.48 -51.50
CA LYS A 3 15.93 18.67 -51.02
C LYS A 3 15.48 17.59 -50.03
N THR A 4 15.82 16.33 -50.28
CA THR A 4 15.46 15.21 -49.39
C THR A 4 16.25 15.25 -48.10
N LEU A 5 17.53 15.64 -48.15
CA LEU A 5 18.36 15.82 -46.95
C LEU A 5 17.82 16.94 -46.04
N LEU A 6 17.32 18.04 -46.62
CA LEU A 6 16.73 19.15 -45.87
C LEU A 6 15.48 18.73 -45.09
N VAL A 7 14.60 17.94 -45.69
CA VAL A 7 13.38 17.44 -45.03
C VAL A 7 13.72 16.51 -43.87
N ILE A 8 14.71 15.62 -44.07
CA ILE A 8 15.17 14.70 -43.02
C ILE A 8 15.80 15.49 -41.86
N ALA A 9 16.66 16.47 -42.14
CA ALA A 9 17.29 17.29 -41.10
C ALA A 9 16.26 18.05 -40.25
N ILE A 10 15.26 18.65 -40.88
CA ILE A 10 14.19 19.39 -40.19
C ILE A 10 13.34 18.45 -39.32
N GLY A 11 13.06 17.23 -39.77
CA GLY A 11 12.29 16.25 -39.00
C GLY A 11 13.04 15.65 -37.81
N PHE A 12 14.36 15.44 -37.93
CA PHE A 12 15.16 14.85 -36.86
C PHE A 12 15.55 15.84 -35.76
N LEU A 13 15.71 17.13 -36.10
CA LEU A 13 16.06 18.19 -35.14
C LEU A 13 15.13 18.24 -33.90
N PRO A 14 13.79 18.29 -34.01
CA PRO A 14 12.91 18.34 -32.84
C PRO A 14 12.98 17.06 -32.00
N SER A 15 13.19 15.90 -32.62
CA SER A 15 13.30 14.62 -31.90
C SER A 15 14.59 14.53 -31.09
N LEU A 16 15.72 14.92 -31.69
CA LEU A 16 17.02 14.99 -31.02
C LEU A 16 17.04 16.06 -29.92
N PHE A 17 16.42 17.21 -30.18
CA PHE A 17 16.33 18.30 -29.21
C PHE A 17 15.48 17.92 -28.00
N SER A 18 14.35 17.25 -28.21
CA SER A 18 13.51 16.71 -27.12
C SER A 18 14.30 15.74 -26.24
N LEU A 19 15.03 14.81 -26.85
CA LEU A 19 15.82 13.80 -26.13
C LEU A 19 16.98 14.43 -25.34
N TRP A 20 17.59 15.48 -25.87
CA TRP A 20 18.62 16.27 -25.18
C TRP A 20 18.07 17.04 -23.97
N MET A 21 16.90 17.67 -24.11
CA MET A 21 16.22 18.40 -23.03
C MET A 21 15.79 17.46 -21.89
N ILE A 22 15.28 16.27 -22.24
CA ILE A 22 14.93 15.23 -21.27
C ILE A 22 16.19 14.82 -20.50
N ARG A 23 17.29 14.49 -21.19
CA ARG A 23 18.61 14.19 -20.59
C ARG A 23 19.10 15.26 -19.60
N LYS A 24 18.93 16.53 -19.93
CA LYS A 24 19.37 17.65 -19.08
C LYS A 24 18.52 17.84 -17.83
N THR A 25 17.23 17.45 -17.85
CA THR A 25 16.28 17.69 -16.75
C THR A 25 16.08 16.52 -15.80
N HIS A 26 16.57 15.32 -16.15
CA HIS A 26 16.39 14.07 -15.38
C HIS A 26 16.77 14.16 -13.88
N LEU A 27 17.72 15.01 -13.50
CA LEU A 27 18.13 15.15 -12.10
C LEU A 27 17.05 15.79 -11.23
N ARG A 28 16.29 16.76 -11.77
CA ARG A 28 15.21 17.46 -11.03
C ARG A 28 13.95 16.59 -10.92
N THR A 29 13.68 15.75 -11.91
CA THR A 29 12.51 14.85 -11.92
C THR A 29 12.68 13.66 -10.97
N ARG A 30 13.90 13.20 -10.69
CA ARG A 30 14.15 12.11 -9.72
C ARG A 30 13.66 12.44 -8.31
N LEU A 31 13.86 13.68 -7.85
CA LEU A 31 13.43 14.09 -6.51
C LEU A 31 11.90 14.19 -6.40
N ARG A 32 11.24 14.73 -7.42
CA ARG A 32 9.76 14.78 -7.50
C ARG A 32 9.15 13.38 -7.51
N MET A 33 9.74 12.44 -8.27
CA MET A 33 9.29 11.04 -8.27
C MET A 33 9.49 10.36 -6.91
N ARG A 34 10.63 10.58 -6.23
CA ARG A 34 10.84 10.08 -4.86
C ARG A 34 9.79 10.61 -3.89
N GLN A 35 9.46 11.90 -3.97
CA GLN A 35 8.46 12.52 -3.10
C GLN A 35 7.04 12.00 -3.38
N ALA A 36 6.69 11.80 -4.65
CA ALA A 36 5.40 11.19 -5.04
C ALA A 36 5.27 9.73 -4.55
N ALA A 37 6.35 8.94 -4.62
CA ALA A 37 6.37 7.57 -4.12
C ALA A 37 6.18 7.49 -2.58
N ILE A 38 6.80 8.41 -1.82
CA ILE A 38 6.66 8.46 -0.36
C ILE A 38 5.21 8.82 0.04
N ASN A 39 4.60 9.79 -0.65
CA ASN A 39 3.22 10.21 -0.36
C ASN A 39 2.20 9.08 -0.58
N PHE A 40 2.38 8.25 -1.61
CA PHE A 40 1.50 7.11 -1.88
C PHE A 40 1.57 6.05 -0.77
N SER A 41 2.77 5.77 -0.26
CA SER A 41 2.96 4.83 0.86
C SER A 41 2.39 5.37 2.18
N GLY A 42 2.53 6.68 2.45
CA GLY A 42 2.07 7.30 3.70
C GLY A 42 0.54 7.33 3.85
N VAL A 43 -0.20 7.51 2.76
CA VAL A 43 -1.68 7.53 2.77
C VAL A 43 -2.24 6.16 3.16
N ARG A 44 -1.62 5.07 2.70
CA ARG A 44 -2.07 3.70 3.01
C ARG A 44 -1.84 3.34 4.49
N VAL A 45 -0.76 3.83 5.09
CA VAL A 45 -0.44 3.58 6.51
C VAL A 45 -1.36 4.37 7.44
N ARG A 46 -1.78 5.59 7.08
CA ARG A 46 -2.64 6.42 7.94
C ARG A 46 -4.07 5.89 8.09
N GLN A 47 -4.60 5.18 7.09
CA GLN A 47 -5.91 4.54 7.19
C GLN A 47 -5.92 3.36 8.17
N ILE A 48 -4.77 2.75 8.45
CA ILE A 48 -4.61 1.65 9.41
C ILE A 48 -4.07 2.22 10.72
N ARG A 49 -4.64 3.34 11.21
CA ARG A 49 -4.42 3.70 12.61
C ARG A 49 -5.06 2.59 13.45
N PRO A 50 -4.27 1.75 14.14
CA PRO A 50 -4.86 0.77 15.03
C PRO A 50 -5.65 1.55 16.08
N VAL A 51 -6.92 1.18 16.25
CA VAL A 51 -7.66 1.56 17.45
C VAL A 51 -6.84 1.06 18.63
N GLU A 52 -6.53 1.98 19.54
CA GLU A 52 -5.68 1.76 20.70
C GLU A 52 -6.26 0.58 21.50
N GLY A 53 -5.50 -0.52 21.65
CA GLY A 53 -5.93 -1.74 22.35
C GLY A 53 -6.07 -3.01 21.48
N ASP A 54 -6.10 -2.90 20.16
CA ASP A 54 -6.32 -4.07 19.27
C ASP A 54 -5.03 -4.72 18.75
N ARG A 55 -3.89 -4.45 19.37
CA ARG A 55 -2.58 -5.04 19.00
C ARG A 55 -2.09 -5.96 20.09
N TYR A 56 -1.75 -7.19 19.70
CA TYR A 56 -1.13 -8.17 20.59
C TYR A 56 0.03 -8.85 19.86
N TYR A 57 1.03 -9.28 20.62
CA TYR A 57 2.17 -10.00 20.11
C TYR A 57 1.96 -11.49 20.36
N LEU A 58 2.10 -12.30 19.31
CA LEU A 58 2.03 -13.75 19.40
C LEU A 58 3.39 -14.33 19.01
N GLU A 59 4.00 -15.07 19.94
CA GLU A 59 5.34 -15.61 19.75
C GLU A 59 5.39 -16.55 18.54
N GLY A 60 6.37 -16.35 17.66
CA GLY A 60 6.49 -17.09 16.39
C GLY A 60 5.69 -16.53 15.21
N VAL A 61 4.75 -15.60 15.42
CA VAL A 61 3.93 -14.99 14.34
C VAL A 61 4.20 -13.49 14.22
N GLY A 62 4.42 -12.81 15.35
CA GLY A 62 4.67 -11.38 15.41
C GLY A 62 3.47 -10.57 15.89
N TYR A 63 3.41 -9.29 15.50
CA TYR A 63 2.31 -8.41 15.89
C TYR A 63 1.07 -8.68 15.06
N LEU A 64 -0.05 -8.84 15.75
CA LEU A 64 -1.35 -9.11 15.17
C LEU A 64 -2.33 -7.99 15.54
N ILE A 65 -3.29 -7.72 14.65
CA ILE A 65 -4.35 -6.75 14.90
C ILE A 65 -5.74 -7.40 14.88
N GLY A 66 -6.64 -6.90 15.73
CA GLY A 66 -8.02 -7.38 15.81
C GLY A 66 -8.25 -8.43 16.88
N ASP A 67 -9.52 -8.80 17.04
CA ASP A 67 -9.94 -9.79 18.03
C ASP A 67 -9.59 -11.21 17.56
N ILE A 68 -8.73 -11.86 18.33
CA ILE A 68 -8.08 -13.16 18.07
C ILE A 68 -9.07 -14.30 18.26
N SER A 69 -10.07 -14.06 19.11
CA SER A 69 -11.13 -14.99 19.42
C SER A 69 -12.12 -15.11 18.25
N CYS A 70 -12.10 -14.20 17.28
CA CYS A 70 -12.92 -14.30 16.07
C CYS A 70 -12.31 -15.27 15.04
N LYS A 71 -13.12 -16.18 14.48
CA LYS A 71 -12.70 -17.12 13.44
C LYS A 71 -12.27 -16.44 12.14
N PHE A 72 -12.73 -15.20 11.90
CA PHE A 72 -12.40 -14.42 10.71
C PHE A 72 -11.24 -13.45 10.90
N ASN A 73 -10.58 -13.47 12.08
CA ASN A 73 -9.32 -12.74 12.27
C ASN A 73 -8.32 -13.14 11.18
N ALA A 74 -7.64 -12.16 10.58
CA ALA A 74 -6.74 -12.41 9.45
C ALA A 74 -5.32 -12.80 9.87
N GLU A 75 -5.06 -12.90 11.18
CA GLU A 75 -3.76 -13.27 11.76
C GLU A 75 -2.61 -12.46 11.15
N SER A 76 -2.86 -11.16 10.97
CA SER A 76 -1.94 -10.21 10.34
C SER A 76 -1.77 -8.97 11.21
N GLY A 77 -0.58 -8.37 11.17
CA GLY A 77 -0.31 -7.05 11.75
C GLY A 77 -0.82 -5.87 10.92
N TYR A 78 -1.32 -6.14 9.70
CA TYR A 78 -1.77 -5.11 8.75
C TYR A 78 -3.24 -5.20 8.39
N ILE A 79 -3.82 -6.40 8.47
CA ILE A 79 -5.22 -6.67 8.13
C ILE A 79 -5.90 -7.27 9.36
N ARG A 80 -7.05 -6.72 9.76
CA ARG A 80 -7.76 -7.12 10.98
C ARG A 80 -8.62 -8.37 10.79
N CYS A 81 -9.36 -8.42 9.70
CA CYS A 81 -10.37 -9.45 9.46
C CYS A 81 -10.51 -9.70 7.96
N ALA A 82 -10.63 -10.97 7.57
CA ALA A 82 -10.72 -11.35 6.16
C ALA A 82 -12.00 -10.82 5.48
N VAL A 83 -13.10 -10.74 6.22
CA VAL A 83 -14.41 -10.30 5.70
C VAL A 83 -14.71 -8.83 5.94
N ASN A 84 -14.02 -8.19 6.89
CA ASN A 84 -14.16 -6.77 7.18
C ASN A 84 -12.79 -6.16 7.54
N PRO A 85 -11.91 -5.90 6.54
CA PRO A 85 -10.52 -5.50 6.78
C PRO A 85 -10.35 -4.22 7.62
N SER A 86 -11.32 -3.31 7.58
CA SER A 86 -11.24 -1.98 8.19
C SER A 86 -12.13 -1.79 9.43
N GLY A 87 -13.11 -2.66 9.65
CA GLY A 87 -14.11 -2.42 10.69
C GLY A 87 -13.64 -2.76 12.11
N PRO A 88 -14.27 -2.19 13.15
CA PRO A 88 -13.99 -2.58 14.51
C PRO A 88 -14.52 -3.99 14.80
N CYS A 89 -13.89 -4.68 15.75
CA CYS A 89 -14.38 -5.99 16.22
C CYS A 89 -15.61 -5.84 17.12
N GLN A 90 -15.67 -4.77 17.92
CA GLN A 90 -16.79 -4.46 18.81
C GLN A 90 -18.08 -4.19 18.01
N GLY A 91 -19.15 -4.94 18.30
CA GLY A 91 -20.43 -4.83 17.59
C GLY A 91 -20.39 -5.33 16.14
N CYS A 92 -19.36 -6.08 15.74
CA CYS A 92 -19.24 -6.59 14.38
C CYS A 92 -20.29 -7.67 14.08
N ARG A 93 -21.14 -7.44 13.06
CA ARG A 93 -22.14 -8.42 12.60
C ARG A 93 -21.57 -9.73 12.06
N HIS A 94 -20.28 -9.72 11.70
CA HIS A 94 -19.57 -10.88 11.16
C HIS A 94 -18.80 -11.63 12.23
N TYR A 95 -18.83 -11.19 13.50
CA TYR A 95 -18.08 -11.84 14.55
C TYR A 95 -18.62 -13.26 14.79
N GLU A 96 -17.71 -14.23 14.75
CA GLU A 96 -18.00 -15.61 15.12
C GLU A 96 -16.82 -16.16 15.94
N PRO A 97 -17.05 -16.76 17.12
CA PRO A 97 -15.97 -17.22 17.98
C PRO A 97 -15.23 -18.41 17.38
N LYS A 98 -13.91 -18.48 17.56
CA LYS A 98 -13.08 -19.66 17.31
C LYS A 98 -13.53 -20.78 18.25
N GLU A 99 -13.50 -22.01 17.77
CA GLU A 99 -14.00 -23.17 18.50
C GLU A 99 -13.30 -23.38 19.85
N LEU A 100 -12.02 -23.00 19.95
CA LEU A 100 -11.25 -22.99 21.20
C LEU A 100 -11.77 -21.94 22.20
N ALA A 101 -11.97 -20.70 21.75
CA ALA A 101 -12.50 -19.61 22.58
C ALA A 101 -13.95 -19.88 23.04
N ALA A 102 -14.75 -20.53 22.20
CA ALA A 102 -16.13 -20.90 22.55
C ALA A 102 -16.22 -21.91 23.70
N ARG A 103 -15.19 -22.73 23.92
CA ARG A 103 -15.13 -23.70 25.02
C ARG A 103 -14.78 -23.03 26.34
N GLU A 104 -13.88 -22.05 26.34
CA GLU A 104 -13.48 -21.30 27.53
C GLU A 104 -14.62 -20.45 28.12
N HIS A 105 -15.52 -19.93 27.29
CA HIS A 105 -16.69 -19.17 27.78
C HIS A 105 -17.83 -20.04 28.35
N ARG A 106 -17.78 -21.36 28.17
CA ARG A 106 -18.80 -22.29 28.69
C ARG A 106 -18.36 -23.03 29.96
N ALA A 107 -17.09 -22.92 30.34
CA ALA A 107 -16.53 -23.46 31.58
C ALA A 107 -16.65 -22.43 32.70
#